data_AF-A0A9E6DNM9-F1
#
_entry.id   AF-A0A9E6DNM9-F1
#
_cell.length_a   1.000
_cell.length_b   1.000
_cell.length_c   1.000
_cell.angle_alpha   90.00
_cell.angle_beta   90.00
_cell.angle_gamma   90.00
#
_symmetry.space_group_name_H-M   'P 1'
#
loop_
_entity.id
_entity.type
_entity.pdbx_description
1 polymer ?
#
loop_
_entity_poly.entity_id
_entity_poly.type
_entity_poly.pdbx_seq_one_letter_code
_entity_poly.pdbx_strand_id
1 'polypeptide(L)'
;MALLAPIAWKLRLLKSEARSRPRPGEPATNVLDTDELEVLLAASRVPLTRDCTTEKALLAIASLGGHLKHNGRPGWLVLHRGYRELATLLMGWQLRRSIETAQRAGECDQ
;
A
#
# COMPACT_ATOMS: atom_id res chain seq x y z
N MET A 1 -12.23 -16.99 -13.14
CA MET A 1 -10.87 -16.54 -12.75
C MET A 1 -10.66 -15.07 -13.17
N ALA A 2 -11.36 -14.10 -12.55
CA ALA A 2 -11.29 -12.68 -12.96
C ALA A 2 -10.88 -11.72 -11.83
N LEU A 3 -10.85 -12.19 -10.57
CA LEU A 3 -10.67 -11.34 -9.40
C LEU A 3 -9.21 -10.87 -9.16
N LEU A 4 -8.23 -11.55 -9.77
CA LEU A 4 -6.79 -11.23 -9.62
C LEU A 4 -6.29 -10.17 -10.61
N ALA A 5 -7.05 -9.89 -11.67
CA ALA A 5 -6.64 -8.96 -12.73
C ALA A 5 -6.39 -7.52 -12.23
N PRO A 6 -7.19 -6.93 -11.32
CA PRO A 6 -6.95 -5.58 -10.81
C PRO A 6 -5.67 -5.48 -9.97
N ILE A 7 -5.40 -6.50 -9.14
CA ILE A 7 -4.20 -6.55 -8.27
C ILE A 7 -2.94 -6.68 -9.13
N ALA A 8 -2.97 -7.59 -10.10
CA ALA A 8 -1.86 -7.77 -11.04
C ALA A 8 -1.60 -6.51 -11.86
N TRP A 9 -2.66 -5.81 -12.30
CA TRP A 9 -2.55 -4.53 -12.99
C TRP A 9 -1.97 -3.42 -12.13
N LYS A 10 -2.46 -3.24 -10.89
CA LYS A 10 -1.92 -2.27 -9.92
C LYS A 10 -0.43 -2.49 -9.69
N LEU A 11 -0.02 -3.73 -9.41
CA LEU A 11 1.39 -4.07 -9.24
C LEU A 11 2.22 -3.81 -10.50
N ARG A 12 1.62 -4.02 -11.69
CA ARG A 12 2.27 -3.73 -12.96
C ARG A 12 2.51 -2.25 -13.16
N LEU A 13 1.51 -1.43 -12.86
CA LEU A 13 1.61 0.03 -12.90
C LEU A 13 2.66 0.53 -11.91
N LEU A 14 2.62 0.04 -10.66
CA LEU A 14 3.56 0.45 -9.60
C LEU A 14 5.01 0.10 -9.96
N LYS A 15 5.24 -1.06 -10.58
CA LYS A 15 6.57 -1.48 -11.03
C LYS A 15 7.01 -0.79 -12.33
N SER A 16 6.10 -0.45 -13.24
CA SER A 16 6.44 0.32 -14.45
C SER A 16 6.80 1.75 -14.09
N GLU A 17 6.03 2.38 -13.20
CA GLU A 17 6.28 3.76 -12.76
C GLU A 17 7.58 3.87 -11.97
N ALA A 18 7.88 2.90 -11.10
CA ALA A 18 9.16 2.83 -10.40
C ALA A 18 10.37 2.50 -11.30
N ARG A 19 10.15 2.14 -12.58
CA ARG A 19 11.23 1.76 -13.53
C ARG A 19 11.41 2.79 -14.63
N SER A 20 10.32 3.34 -15.15
CA SER A 20 10.32 4.39 -16.16
C SER A 20 10.66 5.70 -15.46
N ARG A 21 11.91 6.18 -15.63
CA ARG A 21 12.42 7.49 -15.16
C ARG A 21 11.54 8.12 -14.06
N PRO A 22 11.85 7.92 -12.76
CA PRO A 22 11.12 8.59 -11.70
C PRO A 22 11.11 10.08 -12.03
N ARG A 23 9.94 10.63 -12.38
CA ARG A 23 9.82 12.08 -12.43
C ARG A 23 10.13 12.54 -11.01
N PRO A 24 11.08 13.47 -10.81
CA PRO A 24 11.39 13.94 -9.47
C PRO A 24 10.11 14.41 -8.79
N GLY A 25 9.71 13.71 -7.72
CA GLY A 25 8.55 14.08 -6.91
C GLY A 25 7.20 13.49 -7.33
N GLU A 26 7.12 12.45 -8.16
CA GLU A 26 5.82 11.82 -8.43
C GLU A 26 5.28 11.09 -7.18
N PRO A 27 4.16 11.57 -6.62
CA PRO A 27 3.69 11.09 -5.32
C PRO A 27 3.04 9.71 -5.45
N ALA A 28 3.24 8.88 -4.43
CA ALA A 28 2.66 7.53 -4.38
C ALA A 28 1.12 7.52 -4.43
N THR A 29 0.48 8.65 -4.15
CA THR A 29 -0.98 8.86 -4.27
C THR A 29 -1.52 8.70 -5.69
N ASN A 30 -0.67 8.74 -6.72
CA ASN A 30 -1.08 8.46 -8.10
C ASN A 30 -1.44 6.98 -8.32
N VAL A 31 -0.94 6.09 -7.48
CA VAL A 31 -1.09 4.63 -7.64
C VAL A 31 -1.77 3.97 -6.43
N LEU A 32 -1.50 4.48 -5.23
CA LEU A 32 -2.10 4.03 -3.98
C LEU A 32 -3.19 5.01 -3.55
N ASP A 33 -4.30 4.46 -3.09
CA ASP A 33 -5.34 5.26 -2.44
C ASP A 33 -4.83 5.84 -1.10
N THR A 34 -5.51 6.86 -0.59
CA THR A 34 -5.14 7.55 0.66
C THR A 34 -5.13 6.57 1.83
N ASP A 35 -6.15 5.72 1.96
CA ASP A 35 -6.22 4.70 3.01
C ASP A 35 -5.11 3.64 2.84
N GLU A 36 -4.81 3.22 1.60
CA GLU A 36 -3.70 2.30 1.31
C GLU A 36 -2.36 2.91 1.76
N LEU A 37 -2.15 4.20 1.51
CA LEU A 37 -0.95 4.94 1.87
C LEU A 37 -0.83 5.13 3.40
N GLU A 38 -1.91 5.47 4.09
CA GLU A 38 -1.90 5.61 5.55
C GLU A 38 -1.58 4.29 6.26
N VAL A 39 -2.20 3.20 5.81
CA VAL A 39 -1.91 1.87 6.34
C VAL A 39 -0.47 1.47 6.03
N LEU A 40 0.02 1.77 4.82
CA LEU A 40 1.41 1.50 4.45
C LEU A 40 2.40 2.32 5.29
N LEU A 41 2.10 3.59 5.58
CA LEU A 41 2.90 4.45 6.45
C LEU A 41 3.00 3.88 7.88
N ALA A 42 1.87 3.39 8.41
CA ALA A 42 1.80 2.81 9.75
C ALA A 42 2.47 1.43 9.85
N ALA A 43 2.35 0.61 8.80
CA ALA A 43 2.84 -0.77 8.80
C ALA A 43 4.29 -0.93 8.29
N SER A 44 4.80 0.06 7.56
CA SER A 44 6.14 0.01 6.99
C SER A 44 7.21 -0.03 8.07
N ARG A 45 8.17 -0.94 7.90
CA ARG A 45 9.39 -1.00 8.72
C ARG A 45 10.40 0.09 8.35
N VAL A 46 10.18 0.77 7.23
CA VAL A 46 11.02 1.86 6.72
C VAL A 46 10.30 3.18 6.98
N PRO A 47 10.98 4.23 7.47
CA PRO A 47 10.36 5.54 7.66
C PRO A 47 9.89 6.09 6.31
N LEU A 48 8.59 6.33 6.21
CA LEU A 48 7.92 6.90 5.05
C LEU A 48 7.23 8.19 5.46
N THR A 49 7.15 9.12 4.51
CA THR A 49 6.36 10.35 4.62
C THR A 49 5.16 10.26 3.71
N ARG A 50 4.12 11.07 3.95
CA ARG A 50 2.93 11.12 3.08
C ARG A 50 3.28 11.49 1.63
N ASP A 51 4.30 12.33 1.44
CA ASP A 51 4.81 12.70 0.12
C ASP A 51 5.83 11.69 -0.44
N CYS A 52 5.79 10.43 -0.01
CA CYS A 52 6.72 9.44 -0.51
C CYS A 52 6.52 9.20 -2.01
N THR A 53 7.63 8.95 -2.70
CA THR A 53 7.61 8.63 -4.12
C THR A 53 7.09 7.22 -4.35
N THR A 54 6.58 6.96 -5.55
CA THR A 54 6.13 5.61 -5.96
C THR A 54 7.21 4.54 -5.76
N GLU A 55 8.49 4.90 -5.90
CA GLU A 55 9.63 4.01 -5.62
C GLU A 55 9.72 3.64 -4.13
N LYS A 56 9.61 4.63 -3.24
CA LYS A 56 9.62 4.38 -1.78
C LYS A 56 8.43 3.53 -1.36
N ALA A 57 7.24 3.80 -1.92
CA ALA A 57 6.06 3.00 -1.70
C ALA A 57 6.24 1.54 -2.21
N LEU A 58 6.83 1.33 -3.39
CA LEU A 58 7.16 0.00 -3.91
C LEU A 58 8.08 -0.77 -2.95
N LEU A 59 9.13 -0.11 -2.45
CA LEU A 59 10.08 -0.72 -1.51
C LEU A 59 9.44 -1.03 -0.17
N ALA A 60 8.57 -0.16 0.32
CA ALA A 60 7.80 -0.39 1.53
C ALA A 60 6.87 -1.61 1.41
N ILE A 61 6.11 -1.69 0.31
CA ILE A 61 5.29 -2.86 -0.02
C ILE A 61 6.18 -4.11 -0.10
N ALA A 62 7.31 -4.02 -0.79
CA ALA A 62 8.25 -5.13 -0.86
C ALA A 62 8.75 -5.57 0.53
N SER A 63 9.00 -4.62 1.44
CA SER A 63 9.46 -4.92 2.81
C SER A 63 8.42 -5.71 3.63
N LEU A 64 7.12 -5.43 3.44
CA LEU A 64 6.03 -6.23 4.00
C LEU A 64 6.06 -7.67 3.46
N GLY A 65 6.44 -7.83 2.20
CA GLY A 65 6.60 -9.14 1.54
C GLY A 65 7.90 -9.88 1.89
N GLY A 66 8.74 -9.35 2.79
CA GLY A 66 10.01 -9.94 3.19
C GLY A 66 11.23 -9.52 2.34
N HIS A 67 11.13 -8.41 1.60
CA HIS A 67 12.29 -7.87 0.88
C HIS A 67 13.35 -7.33 1.85
N LEU A 68 14.60 -7.71 1.61
CA LEU A 68 15.76 -7.18 2.32
C LEU A 68 16.54 -6.23 1.42
N LYS A 69 17.08 -5.14 2.00
CA LYS A 69 17.80 -4.07 1.29
C LYS A 69 18.95 -4.58 0.39
N HIS A 70 19.58 -5.70 0.75
CA HIS A 70 20.72 -6.26 0.03
C HIS A 70 20.35 -7.20 -1.13
N ASN A 71 19.06 -7.55 -1.31
CA ASN A 71 18.61 -8.52 -2.32
C ASN A 71 18.43 -7.90 -3.73
N GLY A 72 18.94 -6.69 -3.96
CA GLY A 72 18.74 -5.97 -5.21
C GLY A 72 17.29 -5.52 -5.38
N ARG A 73 16.77 -5.52 -6.62
CA ARG A 73 15.40 -5.04 -6.91
C ARG A 73 14.34 -6.08 -6.53
N PRO A 74 13.18 -5.68 -5.98
CA PRO A 74 12.15 -6.61 -5.57
C PRO A 74 11.52 -7.37 -6.75
N GLY A 75 11.44 -8.70 -6.60
CA GLY A 75 10.77 -9.61 -7.54
C GLY A 75 9.24 -9.56 -7.42
N TRP A 76 8.53 -10.09 -8.44
CA TRP A 76 7.06 -10.09 -8.47
C TRP A 76 6.43 -10.84 -7.32
N LEU A 77 7.01 -11.99 -6.92
CA LEU A 77 6.49 -12.79 -5.81
C LEU A 77 6.50 -12.01 -4.49
N VAL A 78 7.60 -11.30 -4.22
CA VAL A 78 7.76 -10.47 -3.00
C VAL A 78 6.77 -9.32 -3.00
N LEU A 79 6.60 -8.64 -4.15
CA LEU A 79 5.61 -7.57 -4.29
C LEU A 79 4.18 -8.07 -4.10
N HIS A 80 3.83 -9.22 -4.67
CA HIS A 80 2.51 -9.81 -4.51
C HIS A 80 2.24 -10.19 -3.04
N ARG A 81 3.22 -10.78 -2.34
CA ARG A 81 3.10 -11.08 -0.90
C ARG A 81 2.91 -9.80 -0.08
N GLY A 82 3.75 -8.80 -0.33
CA GLY A 82 3.67 -7.51 0.35
C GLY A 82 2.34 -6.79 0.13
N TYR A 83 1.82 -6.81 -1.09
CA TYR A 83 0.53 -6.20 -1.38
C TYR A 83 -0.65 -6.96 -0.77
N ARG A 84 -0.59 -8.30 -0.70
CA ARG A 84 -1.59 -9.10 0.03
C ARG A 84 -1.58 -8.79 1.52
N GLU A 85 -0.40 -8.60 2.11
CA GLU A 85 -0.28 -8.18 3.50
C GLU A 85 -0.91 -6.79 3.70
N LEU A 86 -0.55 -5.82 2.86
CA LEU A 86 -1.13 -4.48 2.88
C LEU A 86 -2.67 -4.52 2.76
N ALA A 87 -3.22 -5.31 1.84
CA ALA A 87 -4.66 -5.44 1.67
C ALA A 87 -5.35 -6.03 2.91
N THR A 88 -4.68 -6.96 3.61
CA THR A 88 -5.19 -7.55 4.86
C THR A 88 -5.26 -6.51 5.98
N LEU A 89 -4.20 -5.71 6.11
CA LEU A 89 -4.15 -4.60 7.06
C LEU A 89 -5.19 -3.53 6.75
N LEU A 90 -5.38 -3.23 5.46
CA LEU A 90 -6.39 -2.28 4.99
C LEU A 90 -7.81 -2.73 5.34
N MET A 91 -8.13 -4.01 5.17
CA MET A 91 -9.43 -4.56 5.58
C MET A 91 -9.66 -4.38 7.09
N GLY A 92 -8.63 -4.63 7.92
CA GLY A 92 -8.71 -4.40 9.36
C GLY A 92 -8.92 -2.92 9.73
N TRP A 93 -8.22 -2.01 9.04
CA TRP A 93 -8.36 -0.56 9.20
C TRP A 93 -9.77 -0.08 8.85
N GLN A 94 -10.30 -0.51 7.71
CA GLN A 94 -11.66 -0.16 7.26
C GLN A 94 -12.73 -0.70 8.21
N LEU A 95 -12.56 -1.94 8.67
CA LEU A 95 -13.46 -2.54 9.65
C LEU A 95 -13.48 -1.72 10.95
N ARG A 96 -12.30 -1.35 11.47
CA ARG A 96 -12.20 -0.50 12.66
C ARG A 96 -12.91 0.83 12.48
N ARG A 97 -12.69 1.52 11.35
CA ARG A 97 -13.37 2.80 11.05
C ARG A 97 -14.90 2.64 11.00
N SER A 98 -15.40 1.56 10.40
CA SER A 98 -16.84 1.32 10.33
C SER A 98 -17.48 1.15 11.71
N ILE A 99 -16.79 0.50 12.65
CA ILE A 99 -17.24 0.34 14.05
C ILE A 99 -17.30 1.71 14.73
N GLU A 100 -16.27 2.54 14.58
CA GLU A 100 -16.23 3.89 15.17
C GLU A 100 -17.33 4.79 14.63
N THR A 101 -17.61 4.72 13.32
CA THR A 101 -18.72 5.47 12.71
C THR A 101 -20.07 5.00 13.26
N ALA A 102 -20.28 3.69 13.43
CA ALA A 102 -21.51 3.15 14.00
C ALA A 102 -21.70 3.56 15.47
N GLN A 103 -20.63 3.58 16.27
CA GLN A 103 -20.67 4.01 17.68
C GLN A 103 -21.07 5.49 17.80
N ARG A 104 -20.48 6.36 16.99
CA ARG A 104 -20.82 7.79 16.97
C ARG A 104 -22.26 8.07 16.53
N ALA A 105 -22.80 7.25 15.63
CA ALA A 105 -24.20 7.38 15.21
C ALA A 105 -25.18 6.93 16.31
N GLY A 106 -24.83 5.89 17.08
CA GLY A 106 -25.65 5.41 18.19
C GLY A 106 -25.66 6.32 19.43
N GLU A 107 -24.62 7.13 19.63
CA GLU A 107 -24.56 8.14 20.72
C GLU A 107 -25.43 9.37 20.46
N CYS A 108 -25.83 9.65 19.21
CA CYS A 108 -26.73 10.76 18.88
C CYS A 108 -28.22 10.45 19.06
N ASP A 109 -28.59 9.19 19.29
CA ASP A 109 -29.97 8.73 19.48
C ASP A 109 -30.34 8.53 20.97
N GLN A 110 -29.48 8.95 21.91
CA GLN A 110 -29.72 8.95 23.36
C GLN A 110 -29.73 10.37 23.92
#